data_AF-A0A450VVN1-F1
#
_entry.id   AF-A0A450VVN1-F1
#
_cell.length_a   1.000
_cell.length_b   1.000
_cell.length_c   1.000
_cell.angle_alpha   90.00
_cell.angle_beta   90.00
_cell.angle_gamma   90.00
#
_symmetry.space_group_name_H-M   'P 1'
#
loop_
_entity.id
_entity.type
_entity.pdbx_description
1 polymer ?
#
loop_
_entity_poly.entity_id
_entity_poly.type
_entity_poly.pdbx_seq_one_letter_code
_entity_poly.pdbx_strand_id
1 'polypeptide(L)'
;MTGDYDAARGILTLSGADTVANYQAALRSVTYRNGSEDPTEGERAIGFTVTDGEDSGTATRIVNVTAENDAPELTPTDSVLEYREGNEWVAIDTGLALSDIDDEYMTGATVEITGG
;
A
#
# COMPACT_ATOMS: atom_id res chain seq x y z
N MET A 1 1.12 22.79 25.78
CA MET A 1 0.26 22.31 24.65
C MET A 1 -0.15 20.86 24.89
N THR A 2 -1.36 20.48 24.49
CA THR A 2 -1.86 19.09 24.47
C THR A 2 -2.29 18.74 23.05
N GLY A 3 -2.09 17.49 22.62
CA GLY A 3 -2.54 17.00 21.32
C GLY A 3 -3.58 15.90 21.44
N ASP A 4 -4.58 15.95 20.56
CA ASP A 4 -5.62 14.92 20.41
C ASP A 4 -5.76 14.55 18.93
N TYR A 5 -5.68 13.26 18.61
CA TYR A 5 -5.75 12.77 17.23
C TYR A 5 -7.03 11.98 16.99
N ASP A 6 -7.89 12.52 16.14
CA ASP A 6 -9.07 11.82 15.63
C ASP A 6 -8.68 10.99 14.39
N ALA A 7 -8.42 9.70 14.61
CA ALA A 7 -8.04 8.78 13.55
C ALA A 7 -9.14 8.56 12.50
N ALA A 8 -10.42 8.73 12.86
CA ALA A 8 -11.52 8.56 11.91
C ALA A 8 -11.61 9.72 10.91
N ARG A 9 -11.18 10.92 11.33
CA ARG A 9 -11.14 12.12 10.48
C ARG A 9 -9.75 12.46 9.96
N GLY A 10 -8.70 11.85 10.52
CA GLY A 10 -7.31 12.17 10.21
C GLY A 10 -6.88 13.55 10.72
N ILE A 11 -7.49 14.07 11.79
CA ILE A 11 -7.24 15.43 12.29
C ILE A 11 -6.48 15.35 13.62
N LEU A 12 -5.29 15.94 13.67
CA LEU A 12 -4.58 16.23 14.91
C LEU A 12 -4.94 17.64 15.37
N THR A 13 -5.55 17.76 16.55
CA THR A 13 -5.83 19.04 17.19
C THR A 13 -4.80 19.30 18.29
N LEU A 14 -4.07 20.40 18.18
CA LEU A 14 -3.17 20.89 19.23
C LEU A 14 -3.85 22.06 19.94
N SER A 15 -3.84 22.08 21.28
CA SER A 15 -4.51 23.11 22.07
C SER A 15 -3.68 23.58 23.27
N GLY A 16 -3.94 24.81 23.69
CA GLY A 16 -3.30 25.49 24.81
C GLY A 16 -2.22 26.49 24.39
N ALA A 17 -2.01 27.52 25.22
CA ALA A 17 -0.96 28.50 24.99
C ALA A 17 0.42 27.85 25.10
N ASP A 18 1.27 28.07 24.09
CA ASP A 18 2.62 27.56 24.04
C ASP A 18 3.50 28.43 23.12
N THR A 19 4.81 28.18 23.11
CA THR A 19 5.73 28.92 22.26
C THR A 19 5.60 28.53 20.79
N VAL A 20 5.89 29.46 19.89
CA VAL A 20 5.96 29.20 18.43
C VAL A 20 6.92 28.04 18.13
N ALA A 21 8.05 27.96 18.83
CA ALA A 21 9.04 26.89 18.64
C ALA A 21 8.46 25.51 18.97
N ASN A 22 7.63 25.40 20.00
CA ASN A 22 6.99 24.14 20.39
C ASN A 22 5.92 23.72 19.38
N TYR A 23 5.08 24.66 18.91
CA TYR A 23 4.13 24.38 17.81
C TYR A 23 4.86 23.98 16.53
N GLN A 24 5.95 24.65 16.17
CA GLN A 24 6.78 24.26 15.03
C GLN A 24 7.35 22.85 15.18
N ALA A 25 7.86 22.49 16.36
CA ALA A 25 8.39 21.16 16.62
C ALA A 25 7.29 20.09 16.47
N ALA A 26 6.11 20.32 17.04
CA ALA A 26 4.99 19.38 16.96
C ALA A 26 4.43 19.22 15.53
N LEU A 27 4.29 20.32 14.79
CA LEU A 27 3.82 20.23 13.39
C LEU A 27 4.87 19.58 12.48
N ARG A 28 6.17 19.75 12.77
CA ARG A 28 7.25 19.06 12.05
C ARG A 28 7.34 17.56 12.35
N SER A 29 6.75 17.07 13.44
CA SER A 29 6.73 15.64 13.75
C SER A 29 5.62 14.88 13.03
N VAL A 30 4.76 15.55 12.26
CA VAL A 30 3.70 14.89 11.49
C VAL A 30 4.33 14.08 10.34
N THR A 31 3.96 12.79 10.25
CA THR A 31 4.44 11.85 9.25
C THR A 31 3.29 11.25 8.45
N TYR A 32 3.53 10.91 7.18
CA TYR A 32 2.59 10.18 6.32
C TYR A 32 3.04 8.72 6.15
N ARG A 33 2.09 7.79 6.12
CA ARG A 33 2.32 6.38 5.80
C ARG A 33 1.13 5.86 4.98
N ASN A 34 1.42 5.20 3.86
CA ASN A 34 0.50 4.29 3.16
C ASN A 34 1.05 2.86 3.34
N GLY A 35 0.17 1.89 3.56
CA GLY A 35 0.55 0.49 3.77
C GLY A 35 -0.10 -0.47 2.77
N SER A 36 -0.68 0.05 1.69
CA SER A 36 -1.15 -0.76 0.55
C SER A 36 0.04 -1.15 -0.31
N GLU A 37 0.07 -2.40 -0.78
CA GLU A 37 1.02 -2.84 -1.82
C GLU A 37 0.60 -2.32 -3.20
N ASP A 38 -0.72 -2.20 -3.46
CA ASP A 38 -1.29 -1.43 -4.59
C ASP A 38 -1.88 -0.09 -4.08
N PRO A 39 -1.08 0.98 -3.95
CA PRO A 39 -1.60 2.28 -3.54
C PRO A 39 -2.20 3.03 -4.73
N THR A 40 -3.39 3.62 -4.54
CA THR A 40 -3.92 4.57 -5.54
C THR A 40 -2.94 5.73 -5.75
N GLU A 41 -2.44 5.87 -6.96
CA GLU A 41 -1.47 6.91 -7.31
C GLU A 41 -2.03 8.33 -7.18
N GLY A 42 -1.13 9.30 -7.14
CA GLY A 42 -1.43 10.72 -7.21
C GLY A 42 -1.22 11.49 -5.92
N GLU A 43 -1.68 12.72 -5.91
CA GLU A 43 -1.37 13.69 -4.87
C GLU A 43 -2.23 13.48 -3.60
N ARG A 44 -1.61 13.69 -2.44
CA ARG A 44 -2.25 13.81 -1.13
C ARG A 44 -1.94 15.17 -0.55
N ALA A 45 -2.98 15.98 -0.35
CA ALA A 45 -2.85 17.32 0.21
C ALA A 45 -2.96 17.28 1.75
N ILE A 46 -1.92 17.71 2.45
CA ILE A 46 -1.86 17.81 3.91
C ILE A 46 -2.00 19.28 4.29
N GLY A 47 -3.14 19.63 4.89
CA GLY A 47 -3.46 20.98 5.34
C GLY A 47 -3.00 21.25 6.77
N PHE A 48 -2.46 22.44 7.00
CA PHE A 48 -2.09 22.97 8.31
C PHE A 48 -2.87 24.24 8.56
N THR A 49 -3.47 24.35 9.74
CA THR A 49 -4.09 25.58 10.24
C THR A 49 -3.53 25.86 11.62
N VAL A 50 -3.10 27.10 11.85
CA VAL A 50 -2.63 27.58 13.15
C VAL A 50 -3.36 28.87 13.50
N THR A 51 -3.65 29.07 14.79
CA THR A 51 -4.30 30.28 15.30
C THR A 51 -3.58 30.78 16.55
N ASP A 52 -3.55 32.09 16.75
CA ASP A 52 -3.10 32.73 17.99
C ASP A 52 -4.25 33.10 18.94
N GLY A 53 -5.49 32.75 18.56
CA GLY A 53 -6.71 33.06 19.31
C GLY A 53 -7.50 34.26 18.76
N GLU A 54 -6.89 35.08 17.89
CA GLU A 54 -7.58 36.17 17.18
C GLU A 54 -7.62 35.90 15.67
N ASP A 55 -6.48 35.54 15.08
CA ASP A 55 -6.32 35.29 13.65
C ASP A 55 -5.87 33.85 13.36
N SER A 56 -5.96 33.43 12.10
CA SER A 56 -5.53 32.11 11.63
C SER A 56 -4.69 32.18 10.36
N GLY A 57 -3.65 31.36 10.31
CA GLY A 57 -2.84 31.12 9.11
C GLY A 57 -3.01 29.68 8.60
N THR A 58 -2.97 29.50 7.28
CA THR A 58 -3.07 28.17 6.65
C THR A 58 -1.92 27.91 5.69
N ALA A 59 -1.54 26.64 5.55
CA ALA A 59 -0.56 26.18 4.57
C ALA A 59 -0.88 24.74 4.15
N THR A 60 -0.47 24.36 2.93
CA THR A 60 -0.68 23.01 2.41
C THR A 60 0.64 22.42 1.93
N ARG A 61 0.87 21.14 2.24
CA ARG A 61 1.97 20.33 1.69
C ARG A 61 1.39 19.22 0.83
N ILE A 62 1.99 18.98 -0.34
CA ILE A 62 1.64 17.85 -1.20
C ILE A 62 2.61 16.69 -0.94
N VAL A 63 2.06 15.48 -0.81
CA VAL A 63 2.77 14.21 -0.90
C VAL A 63 2.32 13.54 -2.20
N ASN A 64 3.26 13.21 -3.07
CA ASN A 64 2.97 12.46 -4.29
C ASN A 64 3.13 10.96 -4.01
N VAL A 65 2.09 10.17 -4.29
CA VAL A 65 2.09 8.71 -4.16
C VAL A 65 2.26 8.11 -5.55
N THR A 66 3.22 7.21 -5.69
CA THR A 66 3.46 6.42 -6.90
C THR A 66 3.39 4.95 -6.51
N ALA A 67 2.76 4.13 -7.36
CA ALA A 67 2.72 2.69 -7.18
C ALA A 67 3.97 2.06 -7.81
N GLU A 68 4.40 0.92 -7.28
CA GLU A 68 5.39 0.06 -7.93
C GLU A 68 4.68 -1.24 -8.30
N ASN A 69 5.02 -1.80 -9.47
CA ASN A 69 4.40 -3.03 -9.96
C ASN A 69 5.05 -4.24 -9.29
N ASP A 70 4.24 -5.05 -8.62
CA ASP A 70 4.59 -6.35 -8.09
C ASP A 70 4.67 -7.40 -9.20
N ALA A 71 5.38 -8.49 -8.93
CA ALA A 71 5.49 -9.59 -9.88
C ALA A 71 4.31 -10.57 -9.70
N PRO A 72 3.84 -11.23 -10.78
CA PRO A 72 2.85 -12.29 -10.65
C PRO A 72 3.37 -13.44 -9.79
N GLU A 73 2.51 -13.98 -8.94
CA GLU A 73 2.75 -15.18 -8.15
C GLU A 73 2.11 -16.40 -8.83
N LEU A 74 2.89 -17.48 -8.92
CA LEU A 74 2.48 -18.75 -9.49
C LEU A 74 2.66 -19.86 -8.45
N THR A 75 1.57 -20.51 -8.08
CA THR A 75 1.56 -21.57 -7.06
C THR A 75 1.07 -22.90 -7.66
N PRO A 76 1.94 -23.90 -7.83
CA PRO A 76 1.53 -25.23 -8.26
C PRO A 76 0.88 -26.02 -7.11
N THR A 77 0.18 -27.10 -7.43
CA THR A 77 -0.30 -28.06 -6.44
C THR A 77 0.90 -28.76 -5.78
N ASP A 78 0.96 -28.73 -4.45
CA ASP A 78 2.00 -29.40 -3.65
C ASP A 78 1.72 -30.91 -3.49
N SER A 79 1.53 -31.60 -4.60
CA SER A 79 1.36 -33.05 -4.62
C SER A 79 2.02 -33.67 -5.84
N VAL A 80 2.60 -34.85 -5.66
CA VAL A 80 3.21 -35.59 -6.75
C VAL A 80 2.11 -36.12 -7.67
N LEU A 81 2.20 -35.78 -8.96
CA LEU A 81 1.40 -36.43 -9.99
C LEU A 81 1.98 -37.80 -10.33
N GLU A 82 1.26 -38.88 -10.01
CA GLU A 82 1.62 -40.21 -10.48
C GLU A 82 1.12 -40.45 -11.91
N TYR A 83 2.02 -40.86 -12.80
CA TYR A 83 1.69 -41.36 -14.13
C TYR A 83 2.08 -42.84 -14.23
N ARG A 84 1.19 -43.66 -14.80
CA ARG A 84 1.43 -45.10 -15.02
C ARG A 84 1.31 -45.43 -16.50
N GLU A 85 2.07 -46.44 -16.94
CA GLU A 85 1.98 -46.94 -18.31
C GLU A 85 0.53 -47.36 -18.63
N GLY A 86 0.03 -46.91 -19.78
CA GLY A 86 -1.34 -47.15 -20.20
C GLY A 86 -2.37 -46.14 -19.70
N ASN A 87 -1.97 -45.13 -18.90
CA ASN A 87 -2.82 -43.98 -18.62
C ASN A 87 -3.16 -43.24 -19.93
N GLU A 88 -4.36 -42.66 -20.00
CA GLU A 88 -4.71 -41.67 -21.01
C GLU A 88 -4.02 -40.31 -20.71
N TRP A 89 -4.43 -39.24 -21.41
CA TRP A 89 -3.96 -37.89 -21.14
C TRP A 89 -4.33 -37.44 -19.73
N VAL A 90 -3.32 -37.05 -18.95
CA VAL A 90 -3.48 -36.54 -17.59
C VAL A 90 -3.07 -35.07 -17.56
N ALA A 91 -3.89 -34.21 -16.98
CA ALA A 91 -3.53 -32.81 -16.74
C ALA A 91 -2.42 -32.73 -15.69
N ILE A 92 -1.40 -31.91 -15.94
CA ILE A 92 -0.21 -31.84 -15.08
C ILE A 92 -0.54 -31.23 -13.72
N ASP A 93 -1.29 -30.13 -13.71
CA ASP A 93 -1.64 -29.43 -12.48
C ASP A 93 -2.98 -28.70 -12.67
N THR A 94 -4.05 -29.30 -12.15
CA THR A 94 -5.40 -28.69 -12.19
C THR A 94 -5.65 -27.74 -11.04
N GLY A 95 -4.75 -27.69 -10.05
CA GLY A 95 -4.84 -26.81 -8.88
C GLY A 95 -3.91 -25.59 -8.95
N LEU A 96 -3.12 -25.48 -10.02
CA LEU A 96 -2.25 -24.34 -10.29
C LEU A 96 -3.01 -23.02 -10.19
N ALA A 97 -2.52 -22.14 -9.33
CA ALA A 97 -3.09 -20.81 -9.09
C ALA A 97 -2.13 -19.72 -9.56
N LEU A 98 -2.71 -18.63 -10.06
CA LEU A 98 -2.03 -17.41 -10.47
C LEU A 98 -2.69 -16.23 -9.78
N SER A 99 -1.88 -15.30 -9.30
CA SER A 99 -2.33 -14.03 -8.74
C SER A 99 -1.31 -12.93 -9.00
N ASP A 100 -1.76 -11.69 -9.00
CA ASP A 100 -0.92 -10.51 -9.03
C ASP A 100 -1.63 -9.45 -8.18
N ILE A 101 -0.86 -8.63 -7.46
CA ILE A 101 -1.39 -7.65 -6.51
C ILE A 101 -1.98 -6.45 -7.25
N ASP A 102 -1.39 -6.05 -8.36
CA ASP A 102 -1.73 -4.84 -9.10
C ASP A 102 -2.59 -5.14 -10.34
N ASP A 103 -2.46 -6.34 -10.91
CA ASP A 103 -3.04 -6.68 -12.21
C ASP A 103 -4.03 -7.85 -12.17
N GLU A 104 -5.21 -7.67 -12.78
CA GLU A 104 -6.17 -8.78 -13.00
C GLU A 104 -5.81 -9.64 -14.24
N TYR A 105 -4.92 -9.15 -15.12
CA TYR A 105 -4.66 -9.76 -16.43
C TYR A 105 -3.19 -10.08 -16.66
N MET A 106 -2.92 -11.31 -17.10
CA MET A 106 -1.57 -11.76 -17.46
C MET A 106 -1.32 -11.67 -18.97
N THR A 107 -0.14 -11.22 -19.36
CA THR A 107 0.21 -11.00 -20.78
C THR A 107 0.79 -12.25 -21.45
N GLY A 108 1.37 -13.18 -20.70
CA GLY A 108 1.91 -14.42 -21.26
C GLY A 108 2.38 -15.42 -20.20
N ALA A 109 2.58 -16.66 -20.63
CA ALA A 109 3.13 -17.74 -19.81
C ALA A 109 3.88 -18.75 -20.71
N THR A 110 4.89 -19.43 -20.16
CA THR A 110 5.61 -20.51 -20.84
C THR A 110 5.64 -21.76 -19.96
N VAL A 111 5.50 -22.94 -20.56
CA VAL A 111 5.66 -24.23 -19.90
C VAL A 111 6.75 -25.00 -20.65
N GLU A 112 7.67 -25.59 -19.91
CA GLU A 112 8.79 -26.36 -20.44
C GLU A 112 8.86 -27.73 -19.75
N ILE A 113 9.19 -28.78 -20.52
CA ILE A 113 9.56 -30.08 -19.99
C ILE A 113 11.08 -30.16 -20.03
N THR A 114 11.73 -30.19 -18.87
CA THR A 114 13.20 -30.08 -18.74
C THR A 114 13.91 -31.43 -18.61
N GLY A 115 13.17 -32.54 -18.54
CA GLY A 115 13.74 -33.88 -18.36
C GLY A 115 12.90 -35.00 -18.96
N GLY A 116 13.57 -36.09 -19.33
CA GLY A 116 13.01 -37.32 -19.89
C GLY A 116 14.06 -38.43 -19.95
#